data_AF-C9MXV4-F1
#
_entry.id   AF-C9MXV4-F1
#
_cell.length_a   1.000
_cell.length_b   1.000
_cell.length_c   1.000
_cell.angle_alpha   90.00
_cell.angle_beta   90.00
_cell.angle_gamma   90.00
#
_symmetry.space_group_name_H-M   'P 1'
#
loop_
_entity.id
_entity.type
_entity.pdbx_description
1 polymer ?
#
loop_
_entity_poly.entity_id
_entity_poly.type
_entity_poly.pdbx_seq_one_letter_code
_entity_poly.pdbx_strand_id
1 'polypeptide(L)'
;MILLYRKIVSCYYLLHNLLFKISKKVLIVKMKKKKPLTRSQNMARIKSKNTKPEIYIRKLLYKMGYRYRVNYSELPGTPDIFILKYNTAIFVNGCFWHRHENCKVATFPKTHAEYWEKKFRRNVERDIEVREKLFEMDISVITIWECEINRMRKNEEYKEKYLRVLRDRIERVFNYEEEDISVQMEIAEESMQ
;
A
#
# COMPACT_ATOMS: atom_id res chain seq x y z
N MET A 1 -53.69 -38.08 -13.05
CA MET A 1 -52.62 -37.74 -12.07
C MET A 1 -51.62 -36.67 -12.55
N ILE A 2 -51.26 -36.59 -13.84
CA ILE A 2 -50.27 -35.62 -14.35
C ILE A 2 -50.79 -34.16 -14.42
N LEU A 3 -52.08 -33.95 -14.70
CA LEU A 3 -52.67 -32.61 -14.84
C LEU A 3 -52.79 -31.85 -13.49
N LEU A 4 -53.01 -32.57 -12.39
CA LEU A 4 -53.04 -31.99 -11.04
C LEU A 4 -51.66 -31.53 -10.58
N TYR A 5 -50.62 -32.31 -10.88
CA TYR A 5 -49.24 -31.97 -10.54
C TYR A 5 -48.74 -30.72 -11.29
N ARG A 6 -49.10 -30.56 -12.57
CA ARG A 6 -48.77 -29.36 -13.36
C ARG A 6 -49.44 -28.09 -12.83
N LYS A 7 -50.69 -28.18 -12.33
CA LYS A 7 -51.37 -27.03 -11.71
C LYS A 7 -50.72 -26.64 -10.37
N ILE A 8 -50.31 -27.61 -9.56
CA ILE A 8 -49.63 -27.36 -8.27
C ILE A 8 -48.26 -26.72 -8.48
N VAL A 9 -47.43 -27.26 -9.40
CA VAL A 9 -46.10 -26.72 -9.71
C VAL A 9 -46.18 -25.31 -10.30
N SER A 10 -47.16 -25.04 -11.17
CA SER A 10 -47.41 -23.70 -11.74
C SER A 10 -47.83 -22.69 -10.67
N CYS A 11 -48.71 -23.10 -9.74
CA CYS A 11 -49.14 -22.25 -8.62
C CYS A 11 -47.98 -21.93 -7.67
N TYR A 12 -47.10 -22.91 -7.39
CA TYR A 12 -45.89 -22.71 -6.59
C TYR A 12 -44.90 -21.75 -7.27
N TYR A 13 -44.72 -21.86 -8.58
CA TYR A 13 -43.85 -20.97 -9.36
C TYR A 13 -44.36 -19.52 -9.38
N LEU A 14 -45.69 -19.35 -9.46
CA LEU A 14 -46.34 -18.04 -9.42
C LEU A 14 -46.25 -17.42 -8.03
N LEU A 15 -46.49 -18.18 -6.96
CA LEU A 15 -46.34 -17.73 -5.58
C LEU A 15 -44.89 -17.38 -5.23
N HIS A 16 -43.92 -18.18 -5.67
CA HIS A 16 -42.49 -17.91 -5.46
C HIS A 16 -42.01 -16.66 -6.22
N ASN A 17 -42.48 -16.45 -7.46
CA ASN A 17 -42.19 -15.23 -8.21
C ASN A 17 -42.85 -13.98 -7.60
N LEU A 18 -44.05 -14.10 -7.03
CA LEU A 18 -44.74 -13.00 -6.36
C LEU A 18 -44.02 -12.61 -5.06
N LEU A 19 -43.63 -13.59 -4.25
CA LEU A 19 -42.81 -13.40 -3.04
C LEU A 19 -41.43 -12.79 -3.37
N PHE A 20 -40.79 -13.23 -4.45
CA PHE A 20 -39.53 -12.67 -4.91
C PHE A 20 -39.67 -11.22 -5.41
N LYS A 21 -40.77 -10.87 -6.08
CA LYS A 21 -41.11 -9.49 -6.48
C LYS A 21 -41.37 -8.58 -5.29
N ILE A 22 -42.02 -9.07 -4.23
CA ILE A 22 -42.30 -8.31 -3.01
C ILE A 22 -41.00 -8.05 -2.22
N SER A 23 -40.12 -9.05 -2.10
CA SER A 23 -38.81 -8.92 -1.44
C SER A 23 -37.91 -7.85 -2.08
N LYS A 24 -37.83 -7.81 -3.42
CA LYS A 24 -37.03 -6.78 -4.14
C LYS A 24 -37.57 -5.36 -3.99
N LYS A 25 -38.87 -5.18 -3.71
CA LYS A 25 -39.49 -3.85 -3.57
C LYS A 25 -39.21 -3.21 -2.20
N VAL A 26 -38.96 -4.03 -1.17
CA VAL A 26 -38.69 -3.58 0.20
C VAL A 26 -37.21 -3.25 0.44
N LEU A 27 -36.29 -3.76 -0.39
CA LEU A 27 -34.85 -3.69 -0.17
C LEU A 27 -34.10 -2.68 -1.07
N ILE A 28 -34.76 -1.59 -1.47
CA ILE A 28 -34.07 -0.44 -2.11
C ILE A 28 -34.05 0.71 -1.11
N VAL A 29 -33.23 0.55 -0.06
CA VAL A 29 -32.76 1.69 0.73
C VAL A 29 -31.88 2.52 -0.20
N LYS A 30 -32.40 3.65 -0.70
CA LYS A 30 -31.61 4.66 -1.42
C LYS A 30 -30.47 5.12 -0.51
N MET A 31 -29.30 4.48 -0.62
CA MET A 31 -28.07 4.95 0.01
C MET A 31 -27.74 6.32 -0.59
N LYS A 32 -27.99 7.40 0.14
CA LYS A 32 -27.59 8.75 -0.26
C LYS A 32 -26.07 8.76 -0.50
N LYS A 33 -25.64 9.01 -1.74
CA LYS A 33 -24.22 9.17 -2.08
C LYS A 33 -23.66 10.32 -1.22
N LYS A 34 -22.63 10.04 -0.40
CA LYS A 34 -21.96 11.07 0.40
C LYS A 34 -21.33 12.12 -0.53
N LYS A 35 -21.54 13.40 -0.24
CA LYS A 35 -20.90 14.52 -0.95
C LYS A 35 -19.37 14.33 -0.88
N PRO A 36 -18.63 14.50 -1.98
CA PRO A 36 -17.17 14.41 -1.95
C PRO A 36 -16.62 15.46 -0.99
N LEU A 37 -15.58 15.07 -0.25
CA LEU A 37 -14.89 15.96 0.68
C LEU A 37 -14.23 17.11 -0.08
N THR A 38 -14.15 18.27 0.56
CA THR A 38 -13.38 19.40 0.02
C THR A 38 -11.88 19.06 0.01
N ARG A 39 -11.08 19.79 -0.80
CA ARG A 39 -9.62 19.62 -0.82
C ARG A 39 -9.01 19.81 0.57
N SER A 40 -9.43 20.84 1.31
CA SER A 40 -8.96 21.10 2.68
C SER A 40 -9.28 19.96 3.63
N GLN A 41 -10.50 19.41 3.57
CA GLN A 41 -10.90 18.25 4.38
C GLN A 41 -10.11 16.98 4.03
N ASN A 42 -9.82 16.76 2.74
CA ASN A 42 -8.97 15.66 2.31
C ASN A 42 -7.55 15.83 2.86
N MET A 43 -6.93 17.00 2.67
CA MET A 43 -5.58 17.30 3.14
C MET A 43 -5.46 17.15 4.66
N ALA A 44 -6.45 17.61 5.43
CA ALA A 44 -6.45 17.49 6.89
C ALA A 44 -6.52 16.04 7.39
N ARG A 45 -6.99 15.09 6.56
CA ARG A 45 -7.07 13.66 6.92
C ARG A 45 -5.80 12.89 6.58
N ILE A 46 -4.87 13.49 5.82
CA ILE A 46 -3.60 12.86 5.47
C ILE A 46 -2.72 12.92 6.72
N LYS A 47 -2.45 11.75 7.31
CA LYS A 47 -1.61 11.62 8.49
C LYS A 47 -0.14 11.58 8.08
N SER A 48 0.72 12.19 8.89
CA SER A 48 2.17 12.15 8.70
C SER A 48 2.84 10.89 9.27
N LYS A 49 2.15 10.15 10.14
CA LYS A 49 2.66 8.93 10.80
C LYS A 49 1.53 7.97 11.14
N ASN A 50 1.88 6.71 11.38
CA ASN A 50 0.97 5.60 11.62
C ASN A 50 -0.09 5.51 10.50
N THR A 51 0.37 5.69 9.26
CA THR A 51 -0.49 5.49 8.10
C THR A 51 -0.87 4.02 7.98
N LYS A 52 -1.93 3.74 7.21
CA LYS A 52 -2.36 2.36 6.95
C LYS A 52 -1.24 1.49 6.35
N PRO A 53 -0.44 1.94 5.36
CA PRO A 53 0.68 1.16 4.84
C PRO A 53 1.76 0.89 5.90
N GLU A 54 2.15 1.89 6.70
CA GLU A 54 3.12 1.69 7.80
C GLU A 54 2.66 0.60 8.78
N ILE A 55 1.41 0.70 9.27
CA ILE A 55 0.86 -0.28 10.22
C ILE A 55 0.83 -1.69 9.61
N TYR A 56 0.56 -1.80 8.31
CA TYR A 56 0.53 -3.08 7.61
C TYR A 56 1.91 -3.74 7.59
N ILE A 57 2.95 -3.03 7.17
CA ILE A 57 4.33 -3.55 7.16
C ILE A 57 4.80 -3.90 8.57
N ARG A 58 4.53 -3.03 9.55
CA ARG A 58 4.83 -3.28 10.97
C ARG A 58 4.28 -4.62 11.45
N LYS A 59 3.03 -4.93 11.11
CA LYS A 59 2.41 -6.21 11.47
C LYS A 59 3.07 -7.40 10.77
N LEU A 60 3.48 -7.25 9.51
CA LEU A 60 4.18 -8.31 8.77
C LEU A 60 5.56 -8.57 9.37
N LEU A 61 6.36 -7.53 9.59
CA LEU A 61 7.70 -7.66 10.20
C LEU A 61 7.64 -8.28 11.59
N TYR A 62 6.64 -7.91 12.40
CA TYR A 62 6.42 -8.53 13.70
C TYR A 62 6.13 -10.02 13.59
N LYS A 63 5.26 -10.43 12.65
CA LYS A 63 4.96 -11.84 12.37
C LYS A 63 6.18 -12.61 11.86
N MET A 64 7.09 -11.95 11.16
CA MET A 64 8.36 -12.53 10.70
C MET A 64 9.39 -12.68 11.83
N GLY A 65 9.13 -12.14 13.03
CA GLY A 65 9.99 -12.26 14.20
C GLY A 65 10.88 -11.04 14.47
N TYR A 66 10.79 -9.98 13.66
CA TYR A 66 11.62 -8.79 13.87
C TYR A 66 11.14 -7.92 15.03
N ARG A 67 12.10 -7.41 15.80
CA ARG A 67 11.91 -6.36 16.79
C ARG A 67 12.46 -5.06 16.25
N TYR A 68 11.69 -4.00 16.36
CA TYR A 68 12.01 -2.72 15.74
C TYR A 68 11.55 -1.54 16.59
N ARG A 69 12.22 -0.41 16.41
CA ARG A 69 11.77 0.92 16.84
C ARG A 69 10.90 1.52 15.75
N VAL A 70 10.00 2.42 16.12
CA VAL A 70 9.04 3.06 15.20
C VAL A 70 9.26 4.56 15.24
N ASN A 71 9.27 5.23 14.08
CA ASN A 71 9.52 6.67 13.96
C ASN A 71 10.76 7.10 14.77
N TYR A 72 11.89 6.46 14.51
CA TYR A 72 13.07 6.61 15.35
C TYR A 72 13.79 7.93 15.05
N SER A 73 13.51 8.95 15.86
CA SER A 73 13.93 10.34 15.62
C SER A 73 15.41 10.63 15.86
N GLU A 74 16.15 9.68 16.43
CA GLU A 74 17.61 9.79 16.57
C GLU A 74 18.35 9.57 15.24
N LEU A 75 17.66 9.01 14.22
CA LEU A 75 18.22 8.82 12.90
C LEU A 75 17.77 9.89 11.90
N PRO A 76 18.65 10.26 10.94
CA PRO A 76 18.28 11.12 9.82
C PRO A 76 16.99 10.66 9.13
N GLY A 77 16.11 11.61 8.83
CA GLY A 77 14.84 11.35 8.14
C GLY A 77 13.75 10.68 8.99
N THR A 78 14.04 10.28 10.23
CA THR A 78 13.07 9.62 11.14
C THR A 78 12.41 8.41 10.46
N PRO A 79 13.15 7.32 10.21
CA PRO A 79 12.61 6.15 9.53
C PRO A 79 11.36 5.61 10.25
N ASP A 80 10.38 5.17 9.46
CA ASP A 80 9.12 4.62 9.98
C ASP A 80 9.39 3.41 10.89
N ILE A 81 10.39 2.61 10.52
CA ILE A 81 10.79 1.39 11.21
C ILE A 81 12.32 1.31 11.24
N PHE A 82 12.90 1.01 12.39
CA PHE A 82 14.33 0.76 12.52
C PHE A 82 14.59 -0.56 13.24
N ILE A 83 15.30 -1.48 12.58
CA ILE A 83 15.61 -2.81 13.09
C ILE A 83 17.05 -2.80 13.64
N LEU A 84 17.18 -2.57 14.94
CA LEU A 84 18.47 -2.37 15.61
C LEU A 84 19.46 -3.54 15.38
N LYS A 85 18.97 -4.78 15.43
CA LYS A 85 19.81 -5.98 15.28
C LYS A 85 20.59 -6.01 13.95
N TYR A 86 20.00 -5.45 12.89
CA TYR A 86 20.55 -5.51 11.53
C TYR A 86 20.98 -4.12 11.02
N ASN A 87 20.97 -3.11 11.90
CA ASN A 87 21.20 -1.71 11.56
C ASN A 87 20.45 -1.25 10.28
N THR A 88 19.16 -1.61 10.18
CA THR A 88 18.36 -1.37 8.97
C THR A 88 17.26 -0.35 9.24
N ALA A 89 17.27 0.76 8.51
CA ALA A 89 16.21 1.74 8.44
C ALA A 89 15.25 1.40 7.28
N ILE A 90 13.95 1.35 7.57
CA ILE A 90 12.90 1.10 6.59
C ILE A 90 11.98 2.32 6.50
N PHE A 91 11.83 2.86 5.29
CA PHE A 91 10.92 3.95 4.94
C PHE A 91 9.71 3.41 4.17
N VAL A 92 8.52 3.78 4.59
CA VAL A 92 7.25 3.41 3.96
C VAL A 92 6.71 4.60 3.18
N ASN A 93 7.21 4.76 1.96
CA ASN A 93 6.97 5.95 1.17
C ASN A 93 5.64 5.91 0.41
N GLY A 94 4.86 6.99 0.55
CA GLY A 94 3.71 7.26 -0.31
C GLY A 94 4.18 7.62 -1.72
N CYS A 95 3.73 6.86 -2.74
CA CYS A 95 4.17 7.04 -4.13
C CYS A 95 3.92 8.46 -4.65
N PHE A 96 2.83 9.11 -4.21
CA PHE A 96 2.49 10.48 -4.59
C PHE A 96 3.49 11.51 -4.05
N TRP A 97 3.93 11.38 -2.80
CA TRP A 97 4.74 12.38 -2.09
C TRP A 97 6.23 12.31 -2.45
N HIS A 98 6.73 11.10 -2.67
CA HIS A 98 8.15 10.81 -2.94
C HIS A 98 8.40 10.44 -4.40
N ARG A 99 7.41 10.65 -5.28
CA ARG A 99 7.54 10.50 -6.74
C ARG A 99 8.07 9.14 -7.19
N HIS A 100 7.40 8.06 -6.78
CA HIS A 100 7.75 6.73 -7.28
C HIS A 100 7.70 6.70 -8.82
N GLU A 101 8.83 6.34 -9.43
CA GLU A 101 8.99 6.27 -10.89
C GLU A 101 8.02 5.25 -11.51
N ASN A 102 7.52 5.53 -12.71
CA ASN A 102 6.62 4.67 -13.48
C ASN A 102 5.38 4.18 -12.70
N CYS A 103 4.98 4.89 -11.64
CA CYS A 103 3.90 4.48 -10.76
C CYS A 103 2.58 5.21 -11.07
N LYS A 104 1.51 4.44 -11.33
CA LYS A 104 0.15 4.98 -11.57
C LYS A 104 -0.41 5.78 -10.39
N VAL A 105 0.11 5.56 -9.17
CA VAL A 105 -0.31 6.28 -7.95
C VAL A 105 0.37 7.65 -7.84
N ALA A 106 1.55 7.83 -8.45
CA ALA A 106 2.33 9.06 -8.44
C ALA A 106 1.80 10.11 -9.43
N THR A 107 0.49 10.39 -9.37
CA THR A 107 -0.17 11.37 -10.24
C THR A 107 0.32 12.80 -10.01
N PHE A 108 0.18 13.65 -11.02
CA PHE A 108 0.54 15.07 -10.93
C PHE A 108 -0.72 15.95 -10.79
N PRO A 109 -0.83 16.79 -9.74
CA PRO A 109 -1.97 17.69 -9.59
C PRO A 109 -2.01 18.75 -10.69
N LYS A 110 -3.16 18.90 -11.37
CA LYS A 110 -3.36 19.94 -12.41
C LYS A 110 -3.45 21.37 -11.86
N THR A 111 -3.61 21.54 -10.56
CA THR A 111 -3.81 22.86 -9.91
C THR A 111 -2.62 23.18 -9.01
N HIS A 112 -2.14 24.43 -9.06
CA HIS A 112 -0.91 24.87 -8.38
C HIS A 112 0.33 24.05 -8.77
N ALA A 113 0.48 23.77 -10.08
CA ALA A 113 1.53 22.90 -10.60
C ALA A 113 2.93 23.26 -10.10
N GLU A 114 3.30 24.55 -10.18
CA GLU A 114 4.62 25.05 -9.73
C GLU A 114 4.88 24.78 -8.24
N TYR A 115 3.87 24.98 -7.38
CA TYR A 115 3.97 24.66 -5.95
C TYR A 115 4.22 23.17 -5.74
N TRP A 116 3.49 22.31 -6.45
CA TRP A 116 3.62 20.86 -6.33
C TRP A 116 4.96 20.37 -6.87
N GLU A 117 5.41 20.89 -7.99
CA GLU A 117 6.72 20.59 -8.58
C GLU A 117 7.85 20.92 -7.61
N LYS A 118 7.88 22.15 -7.09
CA LYS A 118 8.89 22.57 -6.10
C LYS A 118 8.83 21.71 -4.85
N LYS A 119 7.63 21.36 -4.37
CA LYS A 119 7.45 20.51 -3.19
C LYS A 119 7.95 19.09 -3.43
N PHE A 120 7.60 18.48 -4.57
CA PHE A 120 8.03 17.14 -4.91
C PHE A 120 9.54 17.07 -5.10
N ARG A 121 10.11 18.04 -5.81
CA ARG A 121 11.57 18.13 -5.96
C ARG A 121 12.27 18.21 -4.62
N ARG A 122 11.79 19.08 -3.71
CA ARG A 122 12.40 19.19 -2.37
C ARG A 122 12.27 17.91 -1.54
N ASN A 123 11.16 17.16 -1.68
CA ASN A 123 11.02 15.87 -1.01
C ASN A 123 12.03 14.86 -1.52
N VAL A 124 12.21 14.75 -2.85
CA VAL A 124 13.18 13.83 -3.46
C VAL A 124 14.61 14.20 -3.07
N GLU A 125 14.97 15.50 -3.12
CA GLU A 125 16.26 16.00 -2.63
C GLU A 125 16.50 15.60 -1.17
N ARG A 126 15.50 15.80 -0.31
CA ARG A 126 15.59 15.42 1.11
C ARG A 126 15.75 13.91 1.29
N ASP A 127 15.08 13.08 0.49
CA ASP A 127 15.23 11.63 0.55
C ASP A 127 16.65 11.20 0.16
N ILE A 128 17.29 11.89 -0.79
CA ILE A 128 18.69 11.68 -1.14
C ILE A 128 19.61 12.06 0.04
N GLU A 129 19.47 13.28 0.56
CA GLU A 129 20.25 13.78 1.70
C GLU A 129 20.14 12.86 2.93
N VAL A 130 18.96 12.29 3.18
CA VAL A 130 18.72 11.35 4.29
C VAL A 130 19.43 10.03 4.06
N ARG A 131 19.35 9.47 2.83
CA ARG A 131 20.01 8.22 2.50
C ARG A 131 21.52 8.32 2.62
N GLU A 132 22.12 9.41 2.16
CA GLU A 132 23.55 9.67 2.28
C GLU A 132 23.99 9.70 3.75
N LYS A 133 23.26 10.42 4.61
CA LYS A 133 23.58 10.46 6.05
C LYS A 133 23.43 9.11 6.74
N LEU A 134 22.42 8.32 6.36
CA LEU A 134 22.25 6.97 6.91
C LEU A 134 23.36 6.04 6.43
N PHE A 135 23.78 6.17 5.19
CA PHE A 135 24.92 5.46 4.63
C PHE A 135 26.21 5.78 5.40
N GLU A 136 26.49 7.06 5.66
CA GLU A 136 27.65 7.48 6.47
C GLU A 136 27.64 6.95 7.91
N MET A 137 26.47 6.55 8.42
CA MET A 137 26.29 5.95 9.75
C MET A 137 26.35 4.42 9.71
N ASP A 138 26.75 3.84 8.59
CA ASP A 138 26.67 2.41 8.31
C ASP A 138 25.26 1.88 8.58
N ILE A 139 24.20 2.54 8.10
CA ILE A 139 22.80 2.11 8.26
C ILE A 139 22.25 1.71 6.89
N SER A 140 21.81 0.45 6.77
CA SER A 140 21.15 -0.05 5.56
C SER A 140 19.77 0.60 5.40
N VAL A 141 19.43 1.04 4.19
CA VAL A 141 18.16 1.72 3.91
C VAL A 141 17.30 0.90 2.95
N ILE A 142 16.07 0.59 3.37
CA ILE A 142 15.07 -0.07 2.55
C ILE A 142 13.87 0.86 2.38
N THR A 143 13.47 1.11 1.13
CA THR A 143 12.23 1.83 0.83
C THR A 143 11.15 0.86 0.39
N ILE A 144 9.99 0.91 1.04
CA ILE A 144 8.80 0.13 0.70
C ILE A 144 7.72 1.08 0.22
N TRP A 145 7.35 0.96 -1.05
CA TRP A 145 6.37 1.85 -1.67
C TRP A 145 4.91 1.48 -1.36
N GLU A 146 4.06 2.50 -1.23
CA GLU A 146 2.62 2.32 -0.98
C GLU A 146 1.94 1.45 -2.06
N CYS A 147 2.34 1.56 -3.33
CA CYS A 147 1.79 0.72 -4.40
C CYS A 147 2.09 -0.76 -4.19
N GLU A 148 3.28 -1.09 -3.70
CA GLU A 148 3.68 -2.47 -3.40
C GLU A 148 2.90 -3.03 -2.23
N ILE A 149 2.70 -2.21 -1.18
CA ILE A 149 1.83 -2.58 -0.07
C ILE A 149 0.40 -2.84 -0.53
N ASN A 150 -0.13 -2.00 -1.40
CA ASN A 150 -1.46 -2.19 -1.96
C ASN A 150 -1.54 -3.46 -2.84
N ARG A 151 -0.47 -3.84 -3.53
CA ARG A 151 -0.38 -5.09 -4.30
C ARG A 151 -0.31 -6.31 -3.38
N MET A 152 0.54 -6.29 -2.36
CA MET A 152 0.63 -7.33 -1.32
C MET A 152 -0.69 -7.60 -0.61
N ARG A 153 -1.51 -6.57 -0.38
CA ARG A 153 -2.83 -6.72 0.24
C ARG A 153 -3.86 -7.42 -0.64
N LYS A 154 -3.63 -7.47 -1.96
CA LYS A 154 -4.56 -8.04 -2.95
C LYS A 154 -4.09 -9.38 -3.50
N ASN A 155 -2.78 -9.62 -3.51
CA ASN A 155 -2.16 -10.81 -4.06
C ASN A 155 -1.23 -11.44 -3.01
N GLU A 156 -1.60 -12.63 -2.54
CA GLU A 156 -0.90 -13.35 -1.48
C GLU A 156 0.45 -13.91 -1.96
N GLU A 157 0.50 -14.50 -3.16
CA GLU A 157 1.74 -14.99 -3.79
C GLU A 157 2.76 -13.85 -3.94
N TYR A 158 2.29 -12.69 -4.39
CA TYR A 158 3.10 -11.49 -4.48
C TYR A 158 3.67 -11.08 -3.12
N LYS A 159 2.83 -11.13 -2.07
CA LYS A 159 3.23 -10.82 -0.71
C LYS A 159 4.31 -11.78 -0.23
N GLU A 160 4.15 -13.08 -0.44
CA GLU A 160 5.14 -14.08 -0.04
C GLU A 160 6.49 -13.86 -0.73
N LYS A 161 6.48 -13.63 -2.06
CA LYS A 161 7.68 -13.30 -2.82
C LYS A 161 8.35 -12.03 -2.29
N TYR A 162 7.57 -10.98 -2.04
CA TYR A 162 8.08 -9.71 -1.52
C TYR A 162 8.69 -9.87 -0.12
N LEU A 163 8.02 -10.61 0.77
CA LEU A 163 8.50 -10.83 2.13
C LEU A 163 9.77 -11.68 2.19
N ARG A 164 9.96 -12.61 1.26
CA ARG A 164 11.22 -13.35 1.10
C ARG A 164 12.36 -12.39 0.74
N VAL A 165 12.19 -11.58 -0.30
CA VAL A 165 13.21 -10.59 -0.70
C VAL A 165 13.48 -9.59 0.43
N LEU A 166 12.44 -9.12 1.12
CA LEU A 166 12.58 -8.20 2.24
C LEU A 166 13.38 -8.80 3.39
N ARG A 167 13.13 -10.07 3.73
CA ARG A 167 13.91 -10.82 4.73
C ARG A 167 15.38 -10.84 4.33
N ASP A 168 15.68 -11.26 3.11
CA ASP A 168 17.05 -11.39 2.62
C ASP A 168 17.79 -10.05 2.71
N ARG A 169 17.12 -8.94 2.34
CA ARG A 169 17.71 -7.59 2.42
C ARG A 169 17.92 -7.09 3.85
N ILE A 170 17.00 -7.40 4.78
CA ILE A 170 17.18 -7.05 6.20
C ILE A 170 18.34 -7.84 6.79
N GLU A 171 18.51 -9.11 6.40
CA GLU A 171 19.48 -10.02 7.01
C GLU A 171 20.88 -9.97 6.37
N ARG A 172 21.04 -9.28 5.23
CA ARG A 172 22.37 -9.01 4.65
C ARG A 172 23.22 -8.22 5.63
N VAL A 173 24.34 -8.83 6.03
CA VAL A 173 25.45 -8.12 6.66
C VAL A 173 26.00 -7.15 5.61
N PHE A 174 26.18 -5.88 5.99
CA PHE A 174 26.86 -4.82 5.23
C PHE A 174 27.78 -5.35 4.13
N ASN A 175 27.25 -5.47 2.90
CA ASN A 175 28.04 -5.71 1.71
C ASN A 175 27.50 -4.77 0.64
N TYR A 176 28.03 -3.55 0.66
CA TYR A 176 27.78 -2.53 -0.34
C TYR A 176 28.49 -2.96 -1.63
N GLU A 177 27.78 -3.65 -2.51
CA GLU A 177 28.07 -3.49 -3.93
C GLU A 177 27.11 -2.45 -4.51
N GLU A 178 27.68 -1.59 -5.36
CA GLU A 178 27.17 -0.30 -5.87
C GLU A 178 25.74 -0.32 -6.46
N GLU A 179 25.19 -1.51 -6.69
CA GLU A 179 23.90 -1.76 -7.35
C GLU A 179 22.69 -1.71 -6.40
N ASP A 180 22.88 -1.54 -5.08
CA ASP A 180 21.78 -1.45 -4.11
C ASP A 180 21.11 -0.04 -4.07
N ILE A 181 21.55 0.89 -4.93
CA ILE A 181 20.92 2.21 -5.12
C ILE A 181 19.82 2.10 -6.19
N SER A 182 18.58 2.24 -5.72
CA SER A 182 17.31 2.16 -6.47
C SER A 182 16.79 0.74 -6.68
N VAL A 183 15.84 0.37 -5.82
CA VAL A 183 14.96 -0.76 -6.08
C VAL A 183 13.98 -0.33 -7.17
N GLN A 184 14.45 -0.29 -8.42
CA GLN A 184 13.59 -0.67 -9.53
C GLN A 184 13.41 -2.18 -9.40
N MET A 185 12.35 -2.60 -8.70
CA MET A 185 11.82 -3.95 -8.89
C MET A 185 11.18 -3.98 -10.27
N GLU A 186 12.01 -4.03 -11.32
CA GLU A 186 11.66 -4.84 -12.48
C GLU A 186 11.65 -6.27 -11.97
N ILE A 187 10.47 -6.70 -11.52
CA ILE A 187 10.20 -8.11 -11.36
C ILE A 187 10.28 -8.65 -12.78
N ALA A 188 11.47 -9.16 -13.09
CA ALA A 188 11.84 -9.74 -14.37
C ALA A 188 10.62 -10.41 -15.01
N GLU A 189 10.27 -9.92 -16.19
CA GLU A 189 9.32 -10.52 -17.13
C GLU A 189 9.85 -11.86 -17.69
N GLU A 190 10.81 -12.51 -17.05
CA GLU A 190 11.37 -13.81 -17.42
C GLU A 190 10.71 -14.95 -16.64
N SER A 191 9.42 -15.14 -16.84
CA SER A 191 8.79 -16.46 -16.65
C SER A 191 7.63 -16.66 -17.62
N MET A 192 7.81 -16.19 -18.85
CA MET A 192 6.92 -16.50 -19.97
C MET A 192 7.74 -16.80 -21.22
N GLN A 193 8.49 -17.89 -21.11
CA GLN A 193 8.76 -18.77 -22.24
C GLN A 193 8.34 -20.18 -21.86
#